data_AF-A0A1X4I665-F1
#
_entry.id   AF-A0A1X4I665-F1
#
_cell.length_a   1.000
_cell.length_b   1.000
_cell.length_c   1.000
_cell.angle_alpha   90.00
_cell.angle_beta   90.00
_cell.angle_gamma   90.00
#
_symmetry.space_group_name_H-M   'P 1'
#
loop_
_entity.id
_entity.type
_entity.pdbx_description
1 polymer ?
#
loop_
_entity_poly.entity_id
_entity_poly.type
_entity_poly.pdbx_seq_one_letter_code
_entity_poly.pdbx_strand_id
1 'polypeptide(L)'
;MLALLHTSPVHVPVFDALRDQDHPGLEARHLVAEDLLERARVHGPATVADDVRARVREAVDKGARAVLCTCSTIGGVAEAAAAGAGVPVLRVDRPMAAAAVAAGTRVVVLAALESTLRPTVMLVEEEA
;
A
#
# COMPACT_ATOMS: atom_id res chain seq x y z
N MET A 1 -16.60 3.12 -4.47
CA MET A 1 -15.80 3.23 -3.26
C MET A 1 -14.37 2.73 -3.47
N LEU A 2 -13.37 3.55 -3.10
CA LEU A 2 -11.97 3.17 -2.91
C LEU A 2 -11.73 2.80 -1.44
N ALA A 3 -11.11 1.66 -1.17
CA ALA A 3 -10.64 1.36 0.18
C ALA A 3 -9.15 1.70 0.31
N LEU A 4 -8.77 2.36 1.39
CA LEU A 4 -7.39 2.65 1.73
C LEU A 4 -6.97 1.79 2.91
N LEU A 5 -5.99 0.90 2.68
CA LEU A 5 -5.39 0.08 3.72
C LEU A 5 -4.16 0.78 4.27
N HIS A 6 -4.26 1.20 5.53
CA HIS A 6 -3.22 1.86 6.29
C HIS A 6 -2.72 0.94 7.40
N THR A 7 -1.48 1.18 7.83
CA THR A 7 -0.94 0.62 9.08
C THR A 7 -0.59 1.72 10.09
N SER A 8 -1.16 2.90 9.90
CA SER A 8 -1.08 4.03 10.83
C SER A 8 -2.25 4.98 10.59
N PRO A 9 -2.91 5.49 11.65
CA PRO A 9 -4.05 6.40 11.52
C PRO A 9 -3.64 7.78 10.98
N VAL A 10 -2.34 8.13 11.02
CA VAL A 10 -1.83 9.44 10.56
C VAL A 10 -2.08 9.68 9.07
N HIS A 11 -2.29 8.61 8.29
CA HIS A 11 -2.58 8.71 6.87
C HIS A 11 -4.03 9.08 6.57
N VAL A 12 -4.97 8.85 7.50
CA VAL A 12 -6.40 9.15 7.27
C VAL A 12 -6.61 10.62 6.89
N PRO A 13 -6.23 11.62 7.72
CA PRO A 13 -6.46 13.03 7.37
C PRO A 13 -5.71 13.47 6.11
N VAL A 14 -4.55 12.86 5.81
CA VAL A 14 -3.77 13.17 4.60
C VAL A 14 -4.52 12.73 3.36
N PHE A 15 -5.03 11.49 3.34
CA PHE A 15 -5.75 10.96 2.20
C PHE A 15 -7.16 11.52 2.06
N ASP A 16 -7.82 11.89 3.16
CA ASP A 16 -9.05 12.68 3.12
C ASP A 16 -8.81 14.02 2.41
N ALA A 17 -7.74 14.75 2.78
CA ALA A 17 -7.41 16.03 2.17
C ALA A 17 -7.07 15.88 0.67
N LEU A 18 -6.31 14.85 0.28
CA LEU A 18 -6.00 14.57 -1.13
C LEU A 18 -7.26 14.23 -1.93
N ARG A 19 -8.17 13.41 -1.36
CA ARG A 19 -9.48 13.14 -1.97
C ARG A 19 -10.24 14.45 -2.15
N ASP A 20 -10.37 15.27 -1.12
CA ASP A 20 -11.18 16.48 -1.17
C ASP A 20 -10.64 17.51 -2.17
N GLN A 21 -9.32 17.55 -2.34
CA GLN A 21 -8.66 18.42 -3.30
C GLN A 21 -8.86 17.97 -4.75
N ASP A 22 -8.59 16.70 -5.05
CA ASP A 22 -8.47 16.24 -6.45
C ASP A 22 -9.71 15.46 -6.93
N HIS A 23 -10.44 14.83 -6.00
CA HIS A 23 -11.58 13.95 -6.30
C HIS A 23 -12.68 14.01 -5.20
N PRO A 24 -13.30 15.18 -4.94
CA PRO A 24 -14.22 15.36 -3.80
C PRO A 24 -15.46 14.46 -3.82
N GLY A 25 -15.85 13.92 -4.98
CA GLY A 25 -16.96 12.96 -5.12
C GLY A 25 -16.56 11.50 -4.91
N LEU A 26 -15.27 11.20 -4.70
CA LEU A 26 -14.80 9.83 -4.51
C LEU A 26 -15.16 9.32 -3.12
N GLU A 27 -16.04 8.33 -3.04
CA GLU A 27 -16.27 7.62 -1.79
C GLU A 27 -15.01 6.85 -1.37
N ALA A 28 -14.40 7.25 -0.26
CA ALA A 28 -13.19 6.66 0.30
C ALA A 28 -13.50 6.01 1.65
N ARG A 29 -12.95 4.81 1.89
CA ARG A 29 -13.04 4.12 3.17
C ARG A 29 -11.66 3.78 3.70
N HIS A 30 -11.36 4.22 4.91
CA HIS A 30 -10.09 3.95 5.56
C HIS A 30 -10.18 2.67 6.40
N LEU A 31 -9.20 1.78 6.23
CA LEU A 31 -8.98 0.57 7.03
C LEU A 31 -7.61 0.71 7.69
N VAL A 32 -7.57 0.86 9.00
CA VAL A 32 -6.32 1.00 9.76
C VAL A 32 -6.02 -0.30 10.48
N ALA A 33 -4.88 -0.92 10.17
CA ALA A 33 -4.43 -2.21 10.70
C ALA A 33 -2.97 -2.09 11.18
N GLU A 34 -2.77 -1.43 12.32
CA GLU A 34 -1.44 -1.14 12.89
C GLU A 34 -0.66 -2.43 13.24
N ASP A 35 -1.38 -3.47 13.69
CA ASP A 35 -0.82 -4.77 14.05
C ASP A 35 -0.06 -5.45 12.90
N LEU A 36 -0.48 -5.20 11.65
CA LEU A 36 0.18 -5.76 10.47
C LEU A 36 1.58 -5.20 10.31
N LEU A 37 1.78 -3.91 10.56
CA LEU A 37 3.11 -3.30 10.50
C LEU A 37 3.97 -3.76 11.67
N GLU A 38 3.41 -3.84 12.88
CA GLU A 38 4.15 -4.33 14.05
C GLU A 38 4.71 -5.73 13.80
N ARG A 39 3.88 -6.67 13.33
CA ARG A 39 4.31 -8.03 13.01
C ARG A 39 5.24 -8.09 11.80
N ALA A 40 4.95 -7.33 10.73
CA ALA A 40 5.80 -7.30 9.55
C ALA A 40 7.21 -6.75 9.84
N ARG A 41 7.34 -5.82 10.80
CA ARG A 41 8.64 -5.30 11.22
C ARG A 41 9.49 -6.34 11.95
N VAL A 42 8.86 -7.21 12.74
CA VAL A 42 9.57 -8.22 13.54
C VAL A 42 9.85 -9.48 12.72
N HIS A 43 8.88 -9.93 11.92
CA HIS A 43 8.91 -11.25 11.28
C HIS A 43 9.01 -11.18 9.75
N GLY A 44 8.92 -9.98 9.17
CA GLY A 44 8.96 -9.73 7.73
C GLY A 44 7.56 -9.63 7.11
N PRO A 45 7.39 -8.88 6.00
CA PRO A 45 6.06 -8.66 5.39
C PRO A 45 5.35 -9.94 4.95
N ALA A 46 6.10 -10.97 4.53
CA ALA A 46 5.52 -12.23 4.07
C ALA A 46 4.70 -12.94 5.15
N THR A 47 5.00 -12.74 6.44
CA THR A 47 4.31 -13.43 7.54
C THR A 47 2.92 -12.87 7.82
N VAL A 48 2.60 -11.70 7.30
CA VAL A 48 1.26 -11.08 7.42
C VAL A 48 0.44 -11.20 6.14
N ALA A 49 0.88 -12.01 5.16
CA ALA A 49 0.26 -12.07 3.84
C ALA A 49 -1.20 -12.56 3.85
N ASP A 50 -1.52 -13.56 4.67
CA ASP A 50 -2.91 -14.03 4.81
C ASP A 50 -3.81 -12.98 5.45
N ASP A 51 -3.29 -12.25 6.44
CA ASP A 51 -4.04 -11.18 7.11
C ASP A 51 -4.28 -9.99 6.17
N VAL A 52 -3.27 -9.59 5.40
CA VAL A 52 -3.42 -8.57 4.35
C VAL A 52 -4.47 -9.00 3.32
N ARG A 53 -4.40 -10.24 2.82
CA ARG A 53 -5.43 -10.80 1.92
C ARG A 53 -6.82 -10.76 2.54
N ALA A 54 -6.94 -11.06 3.83
CA ALA A 54 -8.21 -11.00 4.55
C ALA A 54 -8.76 -9.57 4.64
N ARG A 55 -7.91 -8.57 4.90
CA ARG A 55 -8.32 -7.15 4.90
C ARG A 55 -8.75 -6.66 3.52
N VAL A 56 -8.06 -7.08 2.47
CA VAL A 56 -8.44 -6.79 1.08
C VAL A 56 -9.81 -7.39 0.75
N ARG A 57 -10.02 -8.68 1.05
CA ARG A 57 -11.33 -9.34 0.84
C ARG A 57 -12.45 -8.66 1.61
N GLU A 58 -12.22 -8.34 2.88
CA GLU A 58 -13.19 -7.62 3.70
C GLU A 58 -13.56 -6.25 3.10
N ALA A 59 -12.61 -5.54 2.51
CA ALA A 59 -12.88 -4.29 1.80
C ALA A 59 -13.80 -4.52 0.59
N VAL A 60 -13.51 -5.55 -0.20
CA VAL A 60 -14.27 -5.94 -1.39
C VAL A 60 -15.70 -6.36 -1.02
N ASP A 61 -15.86 -7.19 0.02
CA ASP A 61 -17.17 -7.62 0.53
C ASP A 61 -18.02 -6.43 1.00
N LYS A 62 -17.35 -5.36 1.46
CA LYS A 62 -17.97 -4.09 1.86
C LYS A 62 -18.19 -3.12 0.68
N GLY A 63 -17.94 -3.56 -0.55
CA GLY A 63 -18.24 -2.82 -1.77
C GLY A 63 -17.06 -2.07 -2.40
N ALA A 64 -15.82 -2.26 -1.92
CA ALA A 64 -14.65 -1.64 -2.53
C ALA A 64 -14.50 -2.09 -3.98
N ARG A 65 -14.24 -1.14 -4.88
CA ARG A 65 -13.98 -1.39 -6.31
C ARG A 65 -12.49 -1.34 -6.66
N ALA A 66 -11.67 -0.88 -5.72
CA ALA A 66 -10.23 -0.91 -5.73
C ALA A 66 -9.72 -0.77 -4.29
N VAL A 67 -8.49 -1.22 -4.03
CA VAL A 67 -7.81 -1.06 -2.74
C VAL A 67 -6.46 -0.38 -2.95
N LEU A 68 -6.15 0.64 -2.16
CA LEU A 68 -4.85 1.30 -2.12
C LEU A 68 -4.17 1.01 -0.78
N CYS A 69 -3.06 0.27 -0.81
CA CYS A 69 -2.19 0.08 0.34
C CYS A 69 -1.22 1.26 0.45
N THR A 70 -1.26 1.95 1.58
CA THR A 70 -0.41 3.13 1.81
C THR A 70 0.87 2.81 2.59
N CYS A 71 1.05 1.55 3.00
CA CYS A 71 2.22 1.12 3.74
C CYS A 71 3.22 0.43 2.80
N SER A 72 4.36 1.07 2.57
CA SER A 72 5.44 0.51 1.72
C SER A 72 6.02 -0.80 2.27
N THR A 73 6.05 -1.00 3.59
CA THR A 73 6.52 -2.25 4.21
C THR A 73 5.71 -3.46 3.75
N ILE A 74 4.37 -3.35 3.68
CA ILE A 74 3.48 -4.43 3.24
C ILE A 74 2.97 -4.24 1.81
N GLY A 75 3.47 -3.23 1.08
CA GLY A 75 2.93 -2.79 -0.22
C GLY A 75 2.93 -3.89 -1.26
N GLY A 76 4.06 -4.60 -1.43
CA GLY A 76 4.15 -5.73 -2.36
C GLY A 76 3.24 -6.91 -1.97
N VAL A 77 3.04 -7.14 -0.67
CA VAL A 77 2.13 -8.18 -0.16
C VAL A 77 0.67 -7.82 -0.46
N ALA A 78 0.30 -6.56 -0.28
CA ALA A 78 -1.02 -6.06 -0.63
C ALA A 78 -1.28 -6.15 -2.14
N GLU A 79 -0.33 -5.70 -2.96
CA GLU A 79 -0.46 -5.75 -4.42
C GLU A 79 -0.60 -7.19 -4.94
N ALA A 80 0.18 -8.14 -4.39
CA ALA A 80 0.04 -9.56 -4.71
C ALA A 80 -1.34 -10.14 -4.34
N ALA A 81 -2.08 -9.52 -3.41
CA ALA A 81 -3.44 -9.94 -3.07
C ALA A 81 -4.45 -9.68 -4.20
N ALA A 82 -4.13 -8.85 -5.20
CA ALA A 82 -5.01 -8.57 -6.34
C ALA A 82 -5.46 -9.85 -7.07
N ALA A 83 -4.58 -10.85 -7.19
CA ALA A 83 -4.83 -12.11 -7.90
C ALA A 83 -6.05 -12.89 -7.35
N GLY A 84 -6.44 -12.67 -6.09
CA GLY A 84 -7.61 -13.31 -5.46
C GLY A 84 -8.71 -12.34 -5.03
N ALA A 85 -8.56 -11.04 -5.28
CA ALA A 85 -9.48 -10.01 -4.79
C ALA A 85 -10.61 -9.66 -5.77
N GLY A 86 -10.43 -9.92 -7.07
CA GLY A 86 -11.40 -9.55 -8.11
C GLY A 86 -11.51 -8.04 -8.37
N VAL A 87 -10.67 -7.24 -7.71
CA VAL A 87 -10.53 -5.79 -7.92
C VAL A 87 -9.05 -5.41 -7.93
N PRO A 88 -8.67 -4.26 -8.52
CA PRO A 88 -7.30 -3.77 -8.45
C PRO A 88 -6.86 -3.53 -6.99
N VAL A 89 -5.66 -3.99 -6.64
CA VAL A 89 -4.98 -3.66 -5.39
C VAL A 89 -3.65 -3.01 -5.73
N LEU A 90 -3.46 -1.78 -5.30
CA LEU A 90 -2.32 -0.94 -5.65
C LEU A 90 -1.52 -0.61 -4.41
N ARG A 91 -0.20 -0.43 -4.56
CA ARG A 91 0.67 0.17 -3.53
C ARG A 91 0.96 1.63 -3.89
N VAL A 92 0.89 2.51 -2.88
CA VAL A 92 1.00 3.98 -3.05
C VAL A 92 2.32 4.43 -3.67
N ASP A 93 3.39 3.68 -3.45
CA ASP A 93 4.76 4.02 -3.82
C ASP A 93 5.14 3.55 -5.23
N ARG A 94 4.29 2.79 -5.94
CA ARG A 94 4.58 2.36 -7.32
C ARG A 94 4.80 3.53 -8.29
N PRO A 95 3.93 4.57 -8.33
CA PRO A 95 4.19 5.74 -9.18
C PRO A 95 5.49 6.49 -8.84
N MET A 96 5.86 6.52 -7.55
CA MET A 96 7.13 7.10 -7.10
C MET A 96 8.33 6.29 -7.63
N ALA A 97 8.27 4.95 -7.55
CA ALA A 97 9.33 4.09 -8.07
C ALA A 97 9.48 4.21 -9.59
N ALA A 98 8.36 4.16 -10.33
CA ALA A 98 8.33 4.35 -11.78
C ALA A 98 8.97 5.69 -12.21
N ALA A 99 8.65 6.77 -11.49
CA ALA A 99 9.24 8.08 -11.75
C ALA A 99 10.76 8.11 -11.47
N ALA A 100 11.22 7.40 -10.43
CA ALA A 100 12.63 7.35 -10.07
C ALA A 100 13.48 6.63 -11.12
N VAL A 101 13.02 5.47 -11.61
CA VAL A 101 13.73 4.72 -12.66
C VAL A 101 13.70 5.44 -14.01
N ALA A 102 12.61 6.14 -14.32
CA ALA A 102 12.53 7.00 -15.51
C ALA A 102 13.51 8.19 -15.45
N ALA A 103 13.85 8.67 -14.25
CA ALA A 103 14.77 9.78 -14.06
C ALA A 103 16.26 9.36 -14.14
N GLY A 104 16.58 8.08 -13.91
CA GLY A 104 17.94 7.59 -14.06
C GLY A 104 18.18 6.17 -13.53
N THR A 105 19.34 5.62 -13.87
CA THR A 105 19.69 4.21 -13.60
C THR A 105 20.28 3.96 -12.20
N ARG A 106 20.56 5.03 -11.43
CA ARG A 106 21.11 4.94 -10.06
C ARG A 106 20.14 5.56 -9.08
N VAL A 107 19.29 4.72 -8.50
CA VAL A 107 18.26 5.14 -7.53
C VAL A 107 18.73 4.86 -6.10
N VAL A 108 18.63 5.87 -5.22
CA VAL A 108 18.87 5.72 -3.78
C VAL A 108 17.52 5.62 -3.06
N VAL A 109 17.35 4.57 -2.26
CA VAL A 109 16.16 4.39 -1.42
C VAL A 109 16.44 4.92 -0.01
N LEU A 110 15.64 5.89 0.43
CA LEU A 110 15.64 6.41 1.80
C LEU A 110 14.31 6.07 2.46
N ALA A 111 14.35 5.48 3.66
CA ALA A 111 13.15 5.10 4.38
C ALA A 111 13.28 5.40 5.88
N ALA A 112 12.17 5.76 6.52
CA ALA A 112 12.11 6.01 7.96
C ALA A 112 12.22 4.72 8.79
N LEU A 113 11.81 3.58 8.22
CA LEU A 113 11.85 2.26 8.87
C LEU A 113 12.69 1.30 8.02
N GLU A 114 13.53 0.52 8.69
CA GLU A 114 14.34 -0.52 8.04
C GLU A 114 13.48 -1.54 7.28
N SER A 115 12.30 -1.89 7.82
CA SER A 115 11.35 -2.81 7.20
C SER A 115 10.84 -2.37 5.83
N THR A 116 10.97 -1.08 5.50
CA THR A 116 10.57 -0.50 4.22
C THR A 116 11.65 -0.59 3.15
N LEU A 117 12.93 -0.72 3.54
CA LEU A 117 14.06 -0.69 2.60
C LEU A 117 13.95 -1.79 1.55
N ARG A 118 13.90 -3.06 1.98
CA ARG A 118 13.83 -4.20 1.04
C ARG A 118 12.57 -4.17 0.16
N PRO A 119 11.34 -3.98 0.69
CA PRO A 119 10.13 -3.88 -0.16
C PRO A 119 10.15 -2.74 -1.17
N THR A 120 10.88 -1.65 -0.89
CA THR A 120 10.99 -0.50 -1.80
C THR A 120 12.10 -0.71 -2.83
N VAL A 121 13.24 -1.30 -2.44
CA VAL A 121 14.30 -1.70 -3.39
C VAL A 121 13.75 -2.69 -4.42
N MET A 122 13.02 -3.72 -3.98
CA MET A 122 12.38 -4.68 -4.89
C MET A 122 11.41 -3.99 -5.86
N LEU A 123 10.62 -3.02 -5.39
CA LEU A 123 9.72 -2.25 -6.25
C LEU A 123 10.49 -1.44 -7.30
N VAL A 124 11.60 -0.80 -6.91
CA VAL A 124 12.44 -0.06 -7.86
C VAL A 124 13.05 -1.00 -8.90
N GLU A 125 13.50 -2.19 -8.50
CA GLU A 125 14.00 -3.22 -9.41
C GLU A 125 12.92 -3.75 -10.36
N GLU A 126 11.67 -3.86 -9.91
CA GLU A 126 10.53 -4.26 -10.75
C GLU A 126 10.14 -3.21 -11.81
N GLU A 127 10.39 -1.93 -11.54
CA GLU A 127 10.06 -0.82 -12.44
C GLU A 127 11.18 -0.48 -13.44
N ALA A 128 12.41 -0.93 -13.20
CA ALA A 128 13.61 -0.61 -14.00
C ALA A 128 13.68 -1.39 -15.31
#